data_AF-A0A1M4X0W5-F1
#
_entry.id   AF-A0A1M4X0W5-F1
#
_cell.length_a   1.000
_cell.length_b   1.000
_cell.length_c   1.000
_cell.angle_alpha   90.00
_cell.angle_beta   90.00
_cell.angle_gamma   90.00
#
_symmetry.space_group_name_H-M   'P 1'
#
loop_
_entity.id
_entity.type
_entity.pdbx_description
1 polymer ?
#
loop_
_entity_poly.entity_id
_entity_poly.type
_entity_poly.pdbx_seq_one_letter_code
_entity_poly.pdbx_strand_id
1 'polypeptide(L)'
;MSALPFTDRELTRALRELSVVATPAVAGDRQNPHRLLLFYAVECGLKAVWLKRKGRTLFDSEDINRTGHDLRGVLKDLNVGSALSLPESFRLPNALRGQAQLPRNGKFGDLHQVWRYGGKCEAPTDHDCEQQLQKVLDWIQGELK
;
A
#
# COMPACT_ATOMS: atom_id res chain seq x y z
N MET A 1 5.04 -15.53 10.66
CA MET A 1 4.20 -14.66 11.51
C MET A 1 2.84 -15.34 11.64
N SER A 2 2.18 -15.32 12.81
CA SER A 2 0.81 -15.82 12.93
C SER A 2 -0.11 -14.91 12.11
N ALA A 3 -0.56 -15.39 10.97
CA ALA A 3 -1.37 -14.65 10.04
C ALA A 3 -2.85 -14.91 10.35
N LEU A 4 -3.51 -13.95 11.02
CA LEU A 4 -4.95 -14.02 11.28
C LEU A 4 -5.71 -13.95 9.94
N PRO A 5 -6.70 -14.84 9.72
CA PRO A 5 -7.51 -14.77 8.53
C PRO A 5 -8.49 -13.59 8.60
N PHE A 6 -8.81 -12.99 7.45
CA PHE A 6 -9.74 -11.87 7.34
C PHE A 6 -10.75 -12.11 6.23
N THR A 7 -12.00 -11.71 6.45
CA THR A 7 -13.06 -11.83 5.44
C THR A 7 -13.01 -10.73 4.39
N ASP A 8 -13.59 -11.00 3.22
CA ASP A 8 -13.83 -9.99 2.18
C ASP A 8 -14.59 -8.75 2.71
N ARG A 9 -15.55 -8.97 3.61
CA ARG A 9 -16.32 -7.92 4.28
C ARG A 9 -15.45 -7.06 5.18
N GLU A 10 -14.56 -7.67 5.96
CA GLU A 10 -13.62 -6.94 6.83
C GLU A 10 -12.62 -6.14 6.00
N LEU A 11 -12.05 -6.74 4.96
CA LEU A 11 -11.12 -6.06 4.04
C LEU A 11 -11.80 -4.88 3.33
N THR A 12 -13.04 -5.06 2.87
CA THR A 12 -13.82 -3.99 2.23
C THR A 12 -14.19 -2.89 3.22
N ARG A 13 -14.51 -3.24 4.47
CA ARG A 13 -14.75 -2.25 5.54
C ARG A 13 -13.49 -1.45 5.84
N ALA A 14 -12.36 -2.13 6.04
CA ALA A 14 -11.07 -1.50 6.28
C ALA A 14 -10.69 -0.55 5.13
N LEU A 15 -10.83 -0.98 3.87
CA LEU A 15 -10.65 -0.11 2.70
C LEU A 15 -11.45 1.20 2.84
N ARG A 16 -12.75 1.11 3.14
CA ARG A 16 -13.63 2.28 3.27
C ARG A 16 -13.19 3.20 4.39
N GLU A 17 -13.02 2.67 5.60
CA GLU A 17 -12.64 3.45 6.79
C GLU A 17 -11.27 4.12 6.61
N LEU A 18 -10.27 3.37 6.15
CA LEU A 18 -8.91 3.87 5.95
C LEU A 18 -8.85 4.92 4.85
N SER A 19 -9.56 4.73 3.72
CA SER A 19 -9.57 5.69 2.61
C SER A 19 -10.18 7.04 2.97
N VAL A 20 -11.19 7.06 3.86
CA VAL A 20 -11.79 8.29 4.38
C VAL A 20 -10.76 9.06 5.20
N VAL A 21 -10.09 8.41 6.15
CA VAL A 21 -9.09 9.07 7.02
C VAL A 21 -7.83 9.46 6.23
N ALA A 22 -7.46 8.68 5.22
CA ALA A 22 -6.34 8.99 4.34
C ALA A 22 -6.57 10.28 3.54
N THR A 23 -7.80 10.75 3.37
CA THR A 23 -8.14 11.91 2.54
C THR A 23 -8.53 13.10 3.44
N PRO A 24 -7.58 14.01 3.74
CA PRO A 24 -7.86 15.15 4.60
C PRO A 24 -8.86 16.10 3.94
N ALA A 25 -9.68 16.79 4.77
CA ALA A 25 -10.69 17.73 4.29
C ALA A 25 -10.10 18.98 3.59
N VAL A 26 -8.84 19.31 3.88
CA VAL A 26 -8.10 20.40 3.23
C VAL A 26 -7.08 19.80 2.28
N ALA A 27 -7.18 20.16 1.00
CA ALA A 27 -6.21 19.78 -0.01
C ALA A 27 -4.86 20.42 0.30
N GLY A 28 -3.80 19.61 0.44
CA GLY A 28 -2.43 20.13 0.51
C GLY A 28 -1.45 19.34 1.38
N ASP A 29 -1.88 18.72 2.48
CA ASP A 29 -0.92 18.16 3.45
C ASP A 29 -1.32 16.75 3.96
N ARG A 30 -1.30 15.77 3.06
CA ARG A 30 -1.24 14.37 3.54
C ARG A 30 0.09 14.17 4.26
N GLN A 31 0.08 14.23 5.58
CA GLN A 31 1.22 13.81 6.41
C GLN A 31 1.42 12.29 6.37
N ASN A 32 2.53 11.82 6.94
CA ASN A 32 2.86 10.39 6.99
C ASN A 32 1.74 9.50 7.53
N PRO A 33 0.97 9.87 8.58
CA PRO A 33 -0.19 9.07 9.00
C PRO A 33 -1.23 8.90 7.89
N HIS A 34 -1.57 9.96 7.16
CA HIS A 34 -2.52 9.88 6.04
C HIS A 34 -2.01 8.97 4.92
N ARG A 35 -0.72 9.07 4.57
CA ARG A 35 -0.08 8.22 3.55
C ARG A 35 -0.03 6.75 3.98
N LEU A 36 0.25 6.50 5.25
CA LEU A 36 0.23 5.16 5.83
C LEU A 36 -1.16 4.53 5.73
N LEU A 37 -2.21 5.29 6.07
CA LEU A 37 -3.58 4.81 5.94
C LEU A 37 -3.98 4.62 4.48
N LEU A 38 -3.51 5.46 3.56
CA LEU A 38 -3.70 5.25 2.12
C LEU A 38 -3.06 3.93 1.65
N PHE A 39 -1.84 3.63 2.10
CA PHE A 39 -1.16 2.36 1.80
C PHE A 39 -2.00 1.17 2.24
N TYR A 40 -2.45 1.16 3.51
CA TYR A 40 -3.24 0.06 4.04
C TYR A 40 -4.64 -0.01 3.43
N ALA A 41 -5.25 1.12 3.07
CA ALA A 41 -6.50 1.13 2.32
C ALA A 41 -6.33 0.41 0.98
N VAL A 42 -5.29 0.76 0.21
CA VAL A 42 -4.95 0.10 -1.06
C VAL A 42 -4.68 -1.38 -0.85
N GLU A 43 -3.90 -1.76 0.16
CA GLU A 43 -3.61 -3.16 0.44
C GLU A 43 -4.87 -3.98 0.71
N CYS A 44 -5.72 -3.53 1.64
CA CYS A 44 -6.97 -4.19 1.98
C CYS A 44 -7.89 -4.28 0.74
N GLY A 45 -7.95 -3.21 -0.04
CA GLY A 45 -8.74 -3.17 -1.26
C GLY A 45 -8.27 -4.14 -2.34
N LEU A 46 -6.96 -4.22 -2.60
CA LEU A 46 -6.40 -5.20 -3.55
C LEU A 46 -6.69 -6.64 -3.12
N LYS A 47 -6.57 -6.94 -1.82
CA LYS A 47 -6.91 -8.26 -1.26
C LYS A 47 -8.40 -8.57 -1.43
N ALA A 48 -9.28 -7.60 -1.19
CA ALA A 48 -10.72 -7.74 -1.40
C ALA A 48 -11.08 -7.99 -2.88
N VAL A 49 -10.47 -7.24 -3.82
CA VAL A 49 -10.65 -7.46 -5.27
C VAL A 49 -10.17 -8.85 -5.68
N TRP A 50 -9.02 -9.27 -5.15
CA TRP A 50 -8.49 -10.61 -5.40
C TRP A 50 -9.45 -11.71 -4.94
N LEU A 51 -10.01 -11.60 -3.74
CA LEU A 51 -11.04 -12.51 -3.24
C LEU A 51 -12.28 -12.53 -4.14
N LYS A 52 -12.81 -11.35 -4.50
CA LYS A 52 -13.96 -11.20 -5.41
C LYS A 52 -13.73 -11.93 -6.73
N ARG A 53 -12.56 -11.75 -7.36
CA ARG A 53 -12.22 -12.40 -8.65
C ARG A 53 -12.00 -13.91 -8.54
N LYS A 54 -11.56 -14.40 -7.38
CA LYS A 54 -11.41 -15.83 -7.11
C LYS A 54 -12.71 -16.51 -6.62
N GLY A 55 -13.78 -15.74 -6.39
CA GLY A 55 -15.01 -16.27 -5.80
C GLY A 55 -14.82 -16.77 -4.36
N ARG A 56 -13.83 -16.22 -3.64
CA ARG A 56 -13.51 -16.57 -2.24
C ARG A 56 -13.98 -15.46 -1.31
N THR A 57 -14.25 -15.80 -0.05
CA THR A 57 -14.69 -14.86 0.99
C THR A 57 -13.72 -14.74 2.16
N LEU A 58 -12.70 -15.58 2.21
CA LEU A 58 -11.72 -15.63 3.29
C LEU A 58 -10.31 -15.45 2.72
N PHE A 59 -9.58 -14.50 3.28
CA PHE A 59 -8.15 -14.30 3.08
C PHE A 59 -7.41 -15.00 4.21
N ASP A 60 -6.78 -16.14 3.92
CA ASP A 60 -6.23 -17.04 4.94
C ASP A 60 -4.71 -16.86 5.13
N SER A 61 -4.13 -17.67 6.02
CA SER A 61 -2.70 -17.63 6.31
C SER A 61 -1.82 -17.98 5.11
N GLU A 62 -2.30 -18.82 4.17
CA GLU A 62 -1.56 -19.15 2.94
C GLU A 62 -1.51 -17.94 2.02
N ASP A 63 -2.66 -17.28 1.84
CA ASP A 63 -2.75 -16.04 1.05
C ASP A 63 -1.85 -14.94 1.64
N ILE A 64 -1.85 -14.77 2.97
CA ILE A 64 -1.02 -13.78 3.67
C ILE A 64 0.48 -14.05 3.46
N ASN A 65 0.89 -15.31 3.58
CA ASN A 65 2.29 -15.69 3.35
C ASN A 65 2.71 -15.48 1.90
N ARG A 66 1.80 -15.64 0.93
CA ARG A 66 2.08 -15.44 -0.49
C ARG A 66 2.14 -13.97 -0.87
N THR A 67 1.18 -13.16 -0.44
CA THR A 67 1.08 -11.76 -0.90
C THR A 67 1.87 -10.78 -0.02
N GLY A 68 2.02 -11.07 1.28
CA GLY A 68 2.63 -10.16 2.25
C GLY A 68 2.11 -8.72 2.12
N HIS A 69 3.06 -7.78 2.00
CA HIS A 69 2.85 -6.35 1.69
C HIS A 69 3.27 -5.99 0.24
N ASP A 70 3.41 -6.98 -0.65
CA ASP A 70 3.83 -6.74 -2.03
C ASP A 70 2.65 -6.33 -2.91
N LEU A 71 2.30 -5.04 -2.84
CA LEU A 71 1.24 -4.45 -3.66
C LEU A 71 1.47 -4.65 -5.16
N ARG A 72 2.74 -4.66 -5.61
CA ARG A 72 3.08 -4.86 -7.03
C ARG A 72 2.78 -6.28 -7.46
N GLY A 73 3.14 -7.26 -6.64
CA GLY A 73 2.81 -8.67 -6.85
C GLY A 73 1.30 -8.87 -7.00
N VAL A 74 0.51 -8.29 -6.10
CA VAL A 74 -0.95 -8.41 -6.16
C VAL A 74 -1.54 -7.73 -7.39
N LEU A 75 -1.06 -6.54 -7.78
CA LEU A 75 -1.48 -5.86 -9.01
C LEU A 75 -1.16 -6.67 -10.28
N LYS A 76 0.00 -7.35 -10.29
CA LYS A 76 0.39 -8.24 -11.38
C LYS A 76 -0.53 -9.46 -11.46
N ASP A 77 -0.84 -10.09 -10.33
CA ASP A 77 -1.77 -11.22 -10.25
C ASP A 77 -3.19 -10.84 -10.69
N LEU A 78 -3.57 -9.58 -10.46
CA LEU A 78 -4.83 -9.00 -10.89
C LEU A 78 -4.80 -8.50 -12.36
N ASN A 79 -3.68 -8.63 -13.07
CA ASN A 79 -3.52 -8.23 -14.47
C ASN A 79 -4.06 -6.82 -14.77
N VAL A 80 -3.75 -5.85 -13.89
CA VAL A 80 -4.35 -4.50 -13.89
C VAL A 80 -3.80 -3.59 -15.02
N GLY A 81 -2.98 -4.13 -15.91
CA GLY A 81 -2.34 -3.37 -16.99
C GLY A 81 -1.25 -2.41 -16.48
N SER A 82 -0.44 -1.88 -17.40
CA SER A 82 0.72 -1.03 -17.06
C SER A 82 0.33 0.38 -16.55
N ALA A 83 -0.93 0.80 -16.74
CA ALA A 83 -1.42 2.12 -16.35
C ALA A 83 -1.43 2.36 -14.83
N LEU A 84 -1.43 1.29 -14.02
CA LEU A 84 -1.47 1.34 -12.55
C LEU A 84 -0.19 0.78 -11.91
N SER A 85 0.94 0.92 -12.61
CA SER A 85 2.23 0.43 -12.11
C SER A 85 2.72 1.27 -10.92
N LEU A 86 2.92 0.60 -9.78
CA LEU A 86 3.65 1.18 -8.65
C LEU A 86 5.17 1.15 -8.94
N PRO A 87 5.93 2.15 -8.46
CA PRO A 87 7.39 2.15 -8.52
C PRO A 87 7.99 0.86 -7.97
N GLU A 88 9.17 0.47 -8.44
CA GLU A 88 9.83 -0.74 -7.95
C GLU A 88 10.44 -0.58 -6.57
N SER A 89 11.13 0.52 -6.40
CA SER A 89 11.90 0.84 -5.22
C SER A 89 11.73 2.31 -4.85
N PHE A 90 12.08 2.62 -3.62
CA PHE A 90 12.26 3.98 -3.16
C PHE A 90 13.65 4.15 -2.55
N ARG A 91 14.06 5.40 -2.43
CA ARG A 91 15.28 5.82 -1.75
C ARG A 91 14.94 6.83 -0.66
N LEU A 92 15.53 6.64 0.52
CA LEU A 92 15.59 7.61 1.61
C LEU A 92 16.98 8.26 1.63
N PRO A 93 17.12 9.41 2.31
CA PRO A 93 18.43 9.95 2.64
C PRO A 93 19.25 8.91 3.41
N ASN A 94 20.57 8.89 3.21
CA ASN A 94 21.45 7.97 3.93
C ASN A 94 21.31 8.16 5.46
N ALA A 95 21.33 7.06 6.21
CA ALA A 95 21.46 7.13 7.66
C ALA A 95 22.94 7.26 8.04
N LEU A 96 23.24 7.99 9.10
CA LEU A 96 24.59 8.06 9.65
C LEU A 96 24.75 7.03 10.77
N ARG A 97 25.84 6.26 10.70
CA ARG A 97 26.31 5.40 11.81
C ARG A 97 27.78 5.75 12.06
N GLY A 98 28.01 6.68 12.99
CA GLY A 98 29.32 7.30 13.15
C GLY A 98 29.71 8.09 11.90
N GLN A 99 30.89 7.82 11.34
CA GLN A 99 31.35 8.41 10.08
C GLN A 99 30.84 7.67 8.82
N ALA A 100 30.24 6.49 8.98
CA ALA A 100 29.74 5.70 7.86
C ALA A 100 28.35 6.17 7.41
N GLN A 101 28.16 6.26 6.08
CA GLN A 101 26.85 6.44 5.47
C GLN A 101 26.23 5.09 5.14
N LEU A 102 25.01 4.86 5.63
CA LEU A 102 24.23 3.66 5.36
C LEU A 102 23.16 3.99 4.31
N PRO A 103 23.22 3.40 3.10
CA PRO A 103 22.18 3.58 2.10
C PRO A 103 20.86 2.99 2.60
N ARG A 104 19.76 3.71 2.34
CA ARG A 104 18.41 3.29 2.73
C ARG A 104 17.52 3.21 1.50
N ASN A 105 17.67 2.10 0.78
CA ASN A 105 16.81 1.74 -0.34
C ASN A 105 15.86 0.63 0.10
N GLY A 106 14.62 0.67 -0.38
CA GLY A 106 13.62 -0.35 -0.09
C GLY A 106 12.74 -0.64 -1.29
N LYS A 107 12.02 -1.77 -1.25
CA LYS A 107 10.99 -2.07 -2.26
C LYS A 107 9.75 -1.25 -1.96
N PHE A 108 8.91 -0.99 -2.95
CA PHE A 108 7.68 -0.22 -2.70
C PHE A 108 6.76 -0.81 -1.61
N GLY A 109 6.76 -2.14 -1.43
CA GLY A 109 6.04 -2.79 -0.32
C GLY A 109 6.54 -2.38 1.08
N ASP A 110 7.78 -1.91 1.21
CA ASP A 110 8.36 -1.44 2.47
C ASP A 110 8.00 0.01 2.81
N LEU A 111 7.29 0.71 1.91
CA LEU A 111 7.01 2.14 2.02
C LEU A 111 6.17 2.48 3.27
N HIS A 112 5.31 1.55 3.70
CA HIS A 112 4.57 1.69 4.95
C HIS A 112 5.51 1.85 6.16
N GLN A 113 6.71 1.26 6.14
CA GLN A 113 7.67 1.38 7.24
C GLN A 113 8.25 2.79 7.28
N VAL A 114 8.54 3.36 6.12
CA VAL A 114 9.04 4.73 5.98
C VAL A 114 8.08 5.70 6.64
N TRP A 115 6.80 5.64 6.27
CA TRP A 115 5.80 6.55 6.82
C TRP A 115 5.51 6.26 8.30
N ARG A 116 5.46 4.99 8.71
CA ARG A 116 5.30 4.61 10.12
C ARG A 116 6.38 5.19 11.02
N TYR A 117 7.63 5.23 10.55
CA TYR A 117 8.77 5.68 11.34
C TYR A 117 9.17 7.14 11.06
N GLY A 118 8.30 7.93 10.42
CA GLY A 118 8.57 9.36 10.19
C GLY A 118 9.63 9.65 9.11
N GLY A 119 9.98 8.66 8.30
CA GLY A 119 10.88 8.83 7.16
C GLY A 119 10.25 9.65 6.03
N LYS A 120 11.12 10.14 5.13
CA LYS A 120 10.76 10.92 3.95
C LYS A 120 11.48 10.36 2.73
N CYS A 121 10.74 10.07 1.66
CA CYS A 121 11.35 9.55 0.43
C CYS A 121 12.02 10.68 -0.37
N GLU A 122 13.19 10.39 -0.93
CA GLU A 122 13.86 11.27 -1.90
C GLU A 122 13.40 10.99 -3.32
N ALA A 123 13.32 9.70 -3.70
CA ALA A 123 12.99 9.28 -5.06
C ALA A 123 12.37 7.87 -5.06
N PRO A 124 11.17 7.68 -5.64
CA PRO A 124 10.19 8.73 -5.93
C PRO A 124 9.82 9.51 -4.65
N THR A 125 9.32 10.75 -4.79
CA THR A 125 8.95 11.56 -3.61
C THR A 125 7.74 10.97 -2.90
N ASP A 126 7.49 11.36 -1.65
CA ASP A 126 6.28 10.93 -0.94
C ASP A 126 5.00 11.31 -1.70
N HIS A 127 5.01 12.47 -2.38
CA HIS A 127 3.90 12.92 -3.20
C HIS A 127 3.70 12.01 -4.43
N ASP A 128 4.78 11.64 -5.11
CA ASP A 128 4.70 10.72 -6.26
C ASP A 128 4.16 9.35 -5.85
N CYS A 129 4.65 8.81 -4.73
CA CYS A 129 4.16 7.56 -4.17
C CYS A 129 2.67 7.62 -3.83
N GLU A 130 2.24 8.71 -3.19
CA GLU A 130 0.85 8.97 -2.84
C GLU A 130 -0.05 9.05 -4.07
N GLN A 131 0.37 9.76 -5.13
CA GLN A 131 -0.40 9.87 -6.36
C GLN A 131 -0.58 8.51 -7.04
N GLN A 132 0.44 7.66 -7.02
CA GLN A 132 0.33 6.30 -7.58
C GLN A 132 -0.61 5.42 -6.75
N LEU A 133 -0.53 5.48 -5.42
CA LEU A 133 -1.46 4.78 -4.54
C LEU A 133 -2.90 5.27 -4.73
N GLN A 134 -3.10 6.58 -4.93
CA GLN A 134 -4.42 7.15 -5.18
C GLN A 134 -5.06 6.58 -6.46
N LYS A 135 -4.30 6.48 -7.56
CA LYS A 135 -4.79 5.87 -8.80
C LYS A 135 -5.21 4.41 -8.60
N VAL A 136 -4.43 3.66 -7.82
CA VAL A 136 -4.78 2.27 -7.47
C VAL A 136 -6.04 2.22 -6.61
N LEU A 137 -6.19 3.12 -5.64
CA LEU A 137 -7.39 3.23 -4.82
C LEU A 137 -8.64 3.50 -5.67
N ASP A 138 -8.56 4.46 -6.61
CA ASP A 138 -9.68 4.80 -7.49
C ASP A 138 -10.08 3.60 -8.36
N TRP A 139 -9.10 2.83 -8.85
CA TRP A 139 -9.35 1.59 -9.58
C TRP A 139 -10.02 0.51 -8.72
N ILE A 140 -9.52 0.27 -7.49
CA ILE A 140 -10.13 -0.66 -6.54
C ILE A 140 -11.60 -0.30 -6.30
N GLN A 141 -11.89 0.99 -6.12
CA GLN A 141 -13.26 1.46 -5.93
C GLN A 141 -14.14 1.22 -7.16
N GLY A 142 -13.58 1.22 -8.37
CA GLY A 142 -14.27 0.78 -9.59
C GLY A 142 -14.60 -0.71 -9.58
N GLU A 143 -13.66 -1.55 -9.15
CA GLU A 143 -13.81 -3.01 -9.13
C GLU A 143 -14.76 -3.52 -8.04
N LEU A 144 -14.88 -2.80 -6.91
CA LEU A 144 -15.71 -3.18 -5.76
C LEU A 144 -17.08 -2.50 -5.71
N LYS A 145 -17.42 -1.69 -6.72
CA LYS A 145 -18.82 -1.33 -7.00
C LYS A 145 -19.62 -2.57 -7.42
#